data_AF-A0A966UPN8-F1
#
_entry.id   AF-A0A966UPN8-F1
#
_cell.length_a   1.000
_cell.length_b   1.000
_cell.length_c   1.000
_cell.angle_alpha   90.00
_cell.angle_beta   90.00
_cell.angle_gamma   90.00
#
_symmetry.space_group_name_H-M   'P 1'
#
loop_
_entity.id
_entity.type
_entity.pdbx_description
1 polymer ?
#
loop_
_entity_poly.entity_id
_entity_poly.type
_entity_poly.pdbx_seq_one_letter_code
_entity_poly.pdbx_strand_id
1 'polypeptide(L)'
;MSNNKIDPEKWEEASKVFIEAMKEIEDEQEEWWNSLSKDDQLKAFCCISRRIYQGEIVENRSYRGMLYSTMGFGPEAYVQAQDARYLEIHNNIYSGTKEFERLTEEEIVILSLLDRNTNGALSPLSFANSIMDKLDKRNSGLIYTGG
;
A
#
# COMPACT_ATOMS: atom_id res chain seq x y z
N MET A 1 22.67 12.75 -33.29
CA MET A 1 22.26 12.35 -31.93
C MET A 1 23.35 11.42 -31.39
N SER A 2 24.22 11.91 -30.50
CA SER A 2 25.30 11.10 -29.94
C SER A 2 24.70 10.02 -29.05
N ASN A 3 24.95 8.76 -29.41
CA ASN A 3 24.56 7.61 -28.61
C ASN A 3 25.47 7.58 -27.37
N ASN A 4 25.04 8.24 -26.30
CA ASN A 4 25.76 8.27 -25.03
C ASN A 4 25.62 6.87 -24.41
N LYS A 5 26.46 5.93 -24.84
CA LYS A 5 26.53 4.59 -24.26
C LYS A 5 26.94 4.79 -22.81
N ILE A 6 26.02 4.52 -21.91
CA ILE A 6 26.31 4.68 -20.51
C ILE A 6 27.25 3.55 -20.10
N ASP A 7 28.33 3.92 -19.42
CA ASP A 7 29.39 3.03 -18.97
C ASP A 7 28.85 2.06 -17.89
N PRO A 8 28.81 0.74 -18.14
CA PRO A 8 28.25 -0.24 -17.20
C PRO A 8 28.93 -0.24 -15.84
N GLU A 9 30.24 0.01 -15.77
CA GLU A 9 30.98 0.03 -14.50
C GLU A 9 30.56 1.23 -13.62
N LYS A 10 30.33 2.39 -14.25
CA LYS A 10 29.85 3.59 -13.54
C LYS A 10 28.45 3.42 -12.97
N TRP A 11 27.58 2.65 -13.64
CA TRP A 11 26.26 2.32 -13.11
C TRP A 11 26.34 1.40 -11.90
N GLU A 12 27.23 0.41 -11.95
CA GLU A 12 27.38 -0.52 -10.84
C GLU A 12 27.91 0.19 -9.59
N GLU A 13 28.90 1.06 -9.75
CA GLU A 13 29.43 1.89 -8.66
C GLU A 13 28.36 2.86 -8.12
N ALA A 14 27.66 3.59 -8.99
CA ALA A 14 26.59 4.50 -8.58
C ALA A 14 25.44 3.77 -7.86
N SER A 15 25.09 2.56 -8.31
CA SER A 15 24.08 1.72 -7.67
C SER A 15 24.51 1.26 -6.27
N LYS A 16 25.77 0.84 -6.10
CA LYS A 16 26.33 0.45 -4.79
C LYS A 16 26.28 1.63 -3.81
N VAL A 17 26.77 2.79 -4.21
CA VAL A 17 26.74 4.01 -3.38
C VAL A 17 25.31 4.39 -3.01
N PHE A 18 24.36 4.28 -3.94
CA PHE A 18 22.96 4.56 -3.65
C PHE A 18 22.36 3.59 -2.63
N ILE A 19 22.62 2.28 -2.78
CA ILE A 19 22.12 1.25 -1.85
C ILE A 19 22.71 1.46 -0.45
N GLU A 20 24.01 1.74 -0.35
CA GLU A 20 24.68 2.02 0.92
C GLU A 20 24.09 3.26 1.59
N ALA A 21 23.91 4.37 0.85
CA ALA A 21 23.30 5.58 1.39
C ALA A 21 21.85 5.39 1.84
N MET A 22 21.05 4.60 1.11
CA MET A 22 19.67 4.31 1.52
C MET A 22 19.63 3.46 2.80
N LYS A 23 20.55 2.52 2.93
CA LYS A 23 20.68 1.72 4.15
C LYS A 23 21.10 2.58 5.35
N GLU A 24 22.05 3.49 5.17
CA GLU A 24 22.44 4.43 6.23
C GLU A 24 21.24 5.28 6.68
N ILE A 25 20.43 5.76 5.74
CA ILE A 25 19.19 6.50 6.04
C ILE A 25 18.19 5.63 6.81
N GLU A 26 17.99 4.38 6.41
CA GLU A 26 17.11 3.42 7.12
C GLU A 26 17.60 3.21 8.57
N ASP A 27 18.90 2.94 8.74
CA ASP A 27 19.52 2.73 10.04
C ASP A 27 19.36 3.99 10.94
N GLU A 28 19.60 5.19 10.41
CA GLU A 28 19.40 6.46 11.13
C GLU A 28 17.94 6.68 11.57
N GLN A 29 16.98 6.30 10.72
CA GLN A 29 15.55 6.41 11.02
C GLN A 29 15.12 5.45 12.13
N GLU A 30 15.61 4.21 12.10
CA GLU A 30 15.34 3.20 13.13
C GLU A 30 16.03 3.55 14.46
N GLU A 31 17.27 4.07 14.41
CA GLU A 31 17.95 4.59 15.59
C GLU A 31 17.19 5.76 16.20
N TRP A 32 16.73 6.71 15.38
CA TRP A 32 15.89 7.81 15.84
C TRP A 32 14.62 7.29 16.49
N TRP A 33 13.90 6.37 15.86
CA TRP A 33 12.68 5.77 16.43
C TRP A 33 12.95 5.12 17.78
N ASN A 34 14.03 4.35 17.89
CA ASN A 34 14.42 3.66 19.12
C ASN A 34 14.91 4.62 20.22
N SER A 35 15.37 5.81 19.85
CA SER A 35 15.75 6.86 20.81
C SER A 35 14.57 7.56 21.46
N LEU A 36 13.38 7.49 20.86
CA LEU A 36 12.17 8.16 21.36
C LEU A 36 11.63 7.48 22.63
N SER A 37 11.04 8.29 23.51
CA SER A 37 10.22 7.78 24.60
C SER A 37 8.98 7.05 24.05
N LYS A 38 8.39 6.12 24.83
CA LYS A 38 7.16 5.44 24.41
C LYS A 38 5.99 6.40 24.18
N ASP A 39 5.93 7.48 24.95
CA ASP A 39 4.93 8.54 24.75
C ASP A 39 5.14 9.26 23.42
N ASP A 40 6.38 9.54 23.04
CA ASP A 40 6.68 10.23 21.78
C ASP A 40 6.53 9.30 20.57
N GLN A 41 6.88 8.02 20.70
CA GLN A 41 6.56 6.99 19.70
C GLN A 41 5.04 6.95 19.45
N LEU A 42 4.24 6.92 20.52
CA LEU A 42 2.78 6.90 20.39
C LEU A 42 2.24 8.19 19.74
N LYS A 43 2.76 9.36 20.13
CA LYS A 43 2.39 10.63 19.49
C LYS A 43 2.72 10.63 18.00
N ALA A 44 3.93 10.22 17.63
CA ALA A 44 4.37 10.13 16.23
C ALA A 44 3.46 9.20 15.44
N PHE A 45 3.22 7.98 15.96
CA PHE A 45 2.32 7.01 15.36
C PHE A 45 0.93 7.61 15.12
N CYS A 46 0.28 8.15 16.16
CA CYS A 46 -1.06 8.74 16.02
C CYS A 46 -1.10 9.93 15.06
N CYS A 47 -0.05 10.76 15.01
CA CYS A 47 0.06 11.88 14.07
C CYS A 47 0.16 11.40 12.63
N ILE A 48 0.94 10.34 12.37
CA ILE A 48 1.11 9.75 11.04
C ILE A 48 -0.18 9.04 10.61
N SER A 49 -0.78 8.21 11.47
CA SER A 49 -2.01 7.48 11.13
C SER A 49 -3.16 8.39 10.72
N ARG A 50 -3.36 9.52 11.43
CA ARG A 50 -4.41 10.49 11.06
C ARG A 50 -4.18 11.11 9.69
N ARG A 51 -2.93 11.41 9.35
CA ARG A 51 -2.57 11.97 8.03
C ARG A 51 -2.72 10.95 6.92
N ILE A 52 -2.30 9.71 7.16
CA ILE A 52 -2.51 8.61 6.22
C ILE A 52 -4.01 8.46 5.94
N TYR A 53 -4.83 8.34 6.98
CA TYR A 53 -6.29 8.24 6.81
C TYR A 53 -6.86 9.42 6.03
N GLN A 54 -6.50 10.65 6.40
CA GLN A 54 -7.00 11.85 5.73
C GLN A 54 -6.64 11.84 4.24
N GLY A 55 -5.38 11.63 3.89
CA GLY A 55 -4.98 11.79 2.51
C GLY A 55 -5.23 10.56 1.62
N GLU A 56 -5.15 9.34 2.16
CA GLU A 56 -5.41 8.10 1.41
C GLU A 56 -6.91 7.82 1.28
N ILE A 57 -7.66 7.93 2.37
CA ILE A 57 -9.07 7.49 2.41
C ILE A 57 -10.01 8.65 2.16
N VAL A 58 -9.83 9.78 2.86
CA VAL A 58 -10.78 10.91 2.77
C VAL A 58 -10.56 11.72 1.50
N GLU A 59 -9.32 12.01 1.16
CA GLU A 59 -8.97 12.90 0.02
C GLU A 59 -8.54 12.14 -1.24
N ASN A 60 -8.31 10.82 -1.13
CA ASN A 60 -7.88 9.94 -2.22
C ASN A 60 -6.75 10.55 -3.08
N ARG A 61 -5.72 11.05 -2.41
CA ARG A 61 -4.60 11.74 -3.07
C ARG A 61 -3.74 10.76 -3.85
N SER A 62 -3.02 11.27 -4.84
CA SER A 62 -1.90 10.52 -5.40
C SER A 62 -0.77 10.38 -4.38
N TYR A 63 0.12 9.41 -4.58
CA TYR A 63 1.32 9.22 -3.76
C TYR A 63 2.09 10.54 -3.49
N ARG A 64 2.33 11.36 -4.53
CA ARG A 64 2.99 12.66 -4.37
C ARG A 64 2.13 13.66 -3.59
N GLY A 65 0.82 13.63 -3.78
CA GLY A 65 -0.12 14.42 -2.99
C GLY A 65 -0.07 14.05 -1.51
N MET A 66 0.05 12.76 -1.18
CA MET A 66 0.25 12.30 0.20
C MET A 66 1.52 12.88 0.81
N LEU A 67 2.66 12.76 0.12
CA LEU A 67 3.94 13.24 0.65
C LEU A 67 3.98 14.76 0.77
N TYR A 68 3.57 15.49 -0.27
CA TYR A 68 3.84 16.92 -0.34
C TYR A 68 2.72 17.78 0.22
N SER A 69 1.46 17.37 0.05
CA SER A 69 0.32 18.15 0.53
C SER A 69 -0.09 17.73 1.94
N THR A 70 -0.22 16.42 2.20
CA THR A 70 -0.75 15.92 3.47
C THR A 70 0.31 15.87 4.57
N MET A 71 1.50 15.36 4.25
CA MET A 71 2.61 15.29 5.20
C MET A 71 3.43 16.59 5.24
N GLY A 72 3.42 17.38 4.15
CA GLY A 72 4.15 18.64 4.05
C GLY A 72 5.65 18.49 3.78
N PHE A 73 6.07 17.33 3.26
CA PHE A 73 7.46 17.07 2.91
C PHE A 73 7.82 17.67 1.54
N GLY A 74 9.11 17.84 1.28
CA GLY A 74 9.62 18.20 -0.04
C GLY A 74 9.88 16.97 -0.94
N PRO A 75 10.33 17.19 -2.18
CA PRO A 75 10.61 16.13 -3.16
C PRO A 75 11.58 15.04 -2.66
N GLU A 76 12.48 15.38 -1.75
CA GLU A 76 13.45 14.49 -1.11
C GLU A 76 12.81 13.28 -0.42
N ALA A 77 11.59 13.43 0.09
CA ALA A 77 10.89 12.35 0.77
C ALA A 77 10.39 11.25 -0.18
N TYR A 78 10.41 11.46 -1.50
CA TYR A 78 9.87 10.49 -2.46
C TYR A 78 10.58 9.14 -2.37
N VAL A 79 11.91 9.16 -2.46
CA VAL A 79 12.72 7.93 -2.51
C VAL A 79 12.75 7.28 -1.13
N GLN A 80 12.90 8.07 -0.06
CA GLN A 80 12.92 7.56 1.30
C GLN A 80 11.58 6.92 1.70
N ALA A 81 10.44 7.54 1.37
CA ALA A 81 9.14 6.95 1.65
C ALA A 81 8.86 5.71 0.78
N GLN A 82 9.39 5.67 -0.44
CA GLN A 82 9.30 4.48 -1.29
C GLN A 82 10.09 3.32 -0.70
N ASP A 83 11.30 3.59 -0.21
CA ASP A 83 12.17 2.62 0.45
C ASP A 83 11.55 2.08 1.75
N ALA A 84 10.95 2.97 2.56
CA ALA A 84 10.12 2.63 3.71
C ALA A 84 8.77 1.97 3.37
N ARG A 85 8.59 1.48 2.13
CA ARG A 85 7.43 0.73 1.61
C ARG A 85 6.11 1.49 1.56
N TYR A 86 6.11 2.80 1.76
CA TYR A 86 4.87 3.57 1.76
C TYR A 86 4.19 3.60 0.38
N LEU A 87 4.94 3.55 -0.71
CA LEU A 87 4.36 3.46 -2.06
C LEU A 87 3.57 2.15 -2.25
N GLU A 88 4.04 1.05 -1.68
CA GLU A 88 3.32 -0.23 -1.72
C GLU A 88 2.03 -0.15 -0.91
N ILE A 89 2.09 0.46 0.29
CA ILE A 89 0.90 0.71 1.12
C ILE A 89 -0.12 1.56 0.36
N HIS A 90 0.31 2.69 -0.21
CA HIS A 90 -0.51 3.59 -1.00
C HIS A 90 -1.24 2.85 -2.13
N ASN A 91 -0.49 2.06 -2.91
CA ASN A 91 -1.06 1.31 -4.03
C ASN A 91 -2.08 0.25 -3.57
N ASN A 92 -1.82 -0.44 -2.46
CA ASN A 92 -2.74 -1.44 -1.91
C ASN A 92 -4.04 -0.81 -1.37
N ILE A 93 -3.95 0.36 -0.74
CA ILE A 93 -5.14 1.12 -0.30
C ILE A 93 -5.94 1.58 -1.51
N TYR A 94 -5.27 2.10 -2.53
CA TYR A 94 -5.91 2.56 -3.77
C TYR A 94 -6.58 1.42 -4.56
N SER A 95 -5.98 0.23 -4.60
CA SER A 95 -6.60 -0.94 -5.23
C SER A 95 -7.82 -1.43 -4.43
N GLY A 96 -7.70 -1.51 -3.10
CA GLY A 96 -8.80 -1.96 -2.23
C GLY A 96 -10.01 -1.01 -2.25
N THR A 97 -9.78 0.30 -2.31
CA THR A 97 -10.86 1.30 -2.45
C THR A 97 -11.59 1.16 -3.78
N LYS A 98 -10.86 0.97 -4.89
CA LYS A 98 -11.49 0.70 -6.21
C LYS A 98 -12.27 -0.60 -6.26
N GLU A 99 -11.79 -1.65 -5.58
CA GLU A 99 -12.53 -2.92 -5.51
C GLU A 99 -13.81 -2.74 -4.69
N PHE A 100 -13.75 -2.04 -3.56
CA PHE A 100 -14.93 -1.72 -2.76
C PHE A 100 -15.96 -0.87 -3.50
N GLU A 101 -15.52 0.12 -4.29
CA GLU A 101 -16.39 0.91 -5.17
C GLU A 101 -17.06 0.09 -6.28
N ARG A 102 -16.49 -1.07 -6.64
CA ARG A 102 -17.09 -2.01 -7.61
C ARG A 102 -18.05 -3.00 -6.96
N LEU A 103 -18.02 -3.17 -5.63
CA LEU A 103 -18.96 -4.02 -4.92
C LEU A 103 -20.31 -3.29 -4.79
N THR A 104 -21.37 -4.05 -4.97
CA THR A 104 -22.73 -3.57 -4.72
C THR A 104 -22.97 -3.41 -3.22
N GLU A 105 -23.93 -2.56 -2.82
CA GLU A 105 -24.30 -2.37 -1.41
C GLU A 105 -24.67 -3.70 -0.72
N GLU A 106 -25.28 -4.61 -1.47
CA GLU A 106 -25.67 -5.95 -1.01
C GLU A 106 -24.44 -6.81 -0.69
N GLU A 107 -23.39 -6.75 -1.52
CA GLU A 107 -22.13 -7.47 -1.32
C GLU A 107 -21.36 -6.94 -0.10
N ILE A 108 -21.35 -5.62 0.09
CA ILE A 108 -20.75 -4.96 1.26
C ILE A 108 -21.46 -5.40 2.56
N VAL A 109 -22.80 -5.42 2.56
CA VAL A 109 -23.60 -5.86 3.71
C VAL A 109 -23.31 -7.33 4.03
N ILE A 110 -23.25 -8.20 3.02
CA ILE A 110 -22.95 -9.62 3.20
C ILE A 110 -21.55 -9.80 3.83
N LEU A 111 -20.52 -9.11 3.33
CA LEU A 111 -19.17 -9.17 3.90
C LEU A 111 -19.14 -8.71 5.37
N SER A 112 -19.86 -7.62 5.71
CA SER A 112 -19.93 -7.09 7.08
C SER A 112 -20.67 -8.01 8.07
N LEU A 113 -21.58 -8.84 7.58
CA LEU A 113 -22.31 -9.83 8.38
C LEU A 113 -21.49 -11.10 8.57
N LEU A 114 -20.64 -11.44 7.59
CA LEU A 114 -19.77 -12.62 7.63
C LEU A 114 -18.55 -12.44 8.53
N ASP A 115 -17.92 -11.26 8.54
CA ASP A 115 -16.79 -10.94 9.43
C ASP A 115 -17.16 -11.07 10.92
N ARG A 116 -18.40 -10.71 11.27
CA ARG A 116 -18.95 -10.87 12.62
C ARG A 116 -19.22 -12.32 13.04
N ASN A 117 -19.31 -13.25 12.08
CA ASN A 117 -19.73 -14.63 12.35
C ASN A 117 -18.56 -15.64 12.29
N THR A 118 -17.45 -15.27 11.67
CA THR A 118 -16.22 -16.06 11.68
C THR A 118 -15.29 -15.53 12.75
N ASN A 119 -15.29 -16.12 13.95
CA ASN A 119 -14.26 -15.87 14.98
C ASN A 119 -12.86 -16.34 14.50
N GLY A 120 -12.31 -15.75 13.43
CA GLY A 120 -10.96 -15.99 12.91
C GLY A 120 -10.70 -17.32 12.19
N ALA A 121 -11.70 -18.13 11.88
CA ALA A 121 -11.49 -19.51 11.41
C ALA A 121 -11.09 -19.68 9.93
N LEU A 122 -11.17 -18.63 9.09
CA LEU A 122 -10.64 -18.62 7.73
C LEU A 122 -9.99 -17.25 7.48
N SER A 123 -8.81 -17.22 6.83
CA SER A 123 -8.24 -15.93 6.45
C SER A 123 -9.18 -15.25 5.45
N PRO A 124 -9.44 -13.93 5.56
CA PRO A 124 -10.35 -13.22 4.66
C PRO A 124 -10.06 -13.49 3.17
N LEU A 125 -8.78 -13.64 2.82
CA LEU A 125 -8.32 -13.95 1.48
C LEU A 125 -8.70 -15.37 1.01
N SER A 126 -8.56 -16.38 1.88
CA SER A 126 -8.94 -17.77 1.55
C SER A 126 -10.43 -17.93 1.31
N PHE A 127 -11.24 -17.17 2.05
CA PHE A 127 -12.69 -17.18 1.91
C PHE A 127 -13.14 -16.34 0.71
N ALA A 128 -12.56 -15.16 0.49
CA ALA A 128 -12.82 -14.35 -0.71
C ALA A 128 -12.52 -15.16 -1.99
N ASN A 129 -11.40 -15.89 -2.03
CA ASN A 129 -11.07 -16.76 -3.15
C ASN A 129 -12.09 -17.90 -3.34
N SER A 130 -12.63 -18.48 -2.25
CA SER A 130 -13.69 -19.50 -2.34
C SER A 130 -15.03 -18.92 -2.87
N ILE A 131 -15.34 -17.67 -2.52
CA ILE A 131 -16.53 -16.99 -3.02
C ILE A 131 -16.38 -16.59 -4.48
N MET A 132 -15.22 -16.04 -4.87
CA MET A 132 -14.91 -15.72 -6.26
C MET A 132 -14.97 -16.98 -7.14
N ASP A 133 -14.38 -18.09 -6.71
CA ASP A 133 -14.45 -19.37 -7.43
C ASP A 133 -15.90 -19.90 -7.55
N LYS A 134 -16.76 -19.67 -6.55
CA LYS A 134 -18.19 -20.03 -6.62
C LYS A 134 -19.02 -19.08 -7.49
N LEU A 135 -18.66 -17.81 -7.57
CA LEU A 135 -19.32 -16.83 -8.45
C LEU A 135 -18.93 -17.07 -9.90
N ASP A 136 -17.66 -17.41 -10.15
CA ASP A 136 -17.14 -17.72 -11.49
C ASP A 136 -17.73 -19.04 -12.03
N LYS A 137 -17.91 -20.05 -11.16
CA LYS A 137 -18.64 -21.29 -11.48
C LYS A 137 -20.13 -21.06 -11.77
N ARG A 138 -20.74 -20.03 -11.18
CA ARG A 138 -22.14 -19.66 -11.45
C ARG A 138 -22.28 -18.98 -12.80
N ASN A 139 -21.29 -18.17 -13.19
CA ASN A 139 -21.26 -17.48 -14.49
C ASN A 139 -20.86 -18.39 -15.66
N SER A 140 -20.01 -19.39 -15.42
CA SER A 140 -19.64 -20.40 -16.44
C SER A 140 -20.72 -21.47 -16.67
N GLY A 141 -21.60 -21.71 -15.70
CA GLY A 141 -22.78 -22.58 -15.86
C GLY A 141 -23.92 -22.00 -16.70
N LEU A 142 -23.90 -20.69 -17.01
CA LEU A 142 -24.89 -20.02 -17.85
C LEU A 142 -24.57 -20.05 -19.36
N ILE A 143 -23.46 -20.70 -19.77
CA ILE A 143 -23.02 -20.73 -21.18
C ILE A 143 -23.33 -22.08 -21.88
N TYR A 144 -23.92 -23.06 -21.19
CA TYR A 144 -24.29 -24.36 -21.80
C TYR A 144 -25.71 -24.81 -21.46
N THR A 145 -26.71 -24.02 -21.84
CA THR A 145 -28.06 -24.53 -22.17
C THR A 145 -28.59 -23.74 -23.37
N GLY A 146 -28.23 -24.19 -24.57
CA GLY A 146 -28.63 -23.55 -25.82
C GLY A 146 -28.05 -24.29 -27.02
N GLY A 147 -28.61 -25.46 -27.32
CA GLY A 147 -28.28 -26.32 -28.45
C GLY A 147 -29.10 -27.60 -28.39
#